data_AF-A0A444YTV5-F1
#
_entry.id   AF-A0A444YTV5-F1
#
_cell.length_a   1.000
_cell.length_b   1.000
_cell.length_c   1.000
_cell.angle_alpha   90.00
_cell.angle_beta   90.00
_cell.angle_gamma   90.00
#
_symmetry.space_group_name_H-M   'P 1'
#
loop_
_entity.id
_entity.type
_entity.pdbx_description
1 polymer ?
#
loop_
_entity_poly.entity_id
_entity_poly.type
_entity_poly.pdbx_seq_one_letter_code
_entity_poly.pdbx_strand_id
1 'polypeptide(L)' 'MLKVDHATSIHSRGRFARICVEIDLSKKLVPRISVMGYTLSIEYEGLHLICFECGKYGHKSG' A
#
# COMPACT_ATOMS: atom_id res chain seq x y z
N MET A 1 -9.22 3.80 -11.00
CA MET A 1 -9.90 4.53 -9.91
C MET A 1 -9.25 4.13 -8.61
N LEU A 2 -8.55 5.05 -7.95
CA LEU A 2 -7.79 4.79 -6.73
C LEU A 2 -8.78 4.79 -5.54
N LYS A 3 -9.00 3.63 -4.93
CA LYS A 3 -9.85 3.50 -3.73
C LYS A 3 -8.99 3.80 -2.51
N VAL A 4 -9.26 4.92 -1.84
CA VAL A 4 -8.65 5.24 -0.55
C VAL A 4 -9.60 4.75 0.55
N ASP A 5 -9.13 3.81 1.36
CA ASP A 5 -9.87 3.41 2.56
C ASP A 5 -9.71 4.50 3.64
N HIS A 6 -10.83 4.97 4.16
CA HIS A 6 -10.89 5.98 5.21
C HIS A 6 -10.85 5.37 6.63
N ALA A 7 -10.86 4.04 6.77
CA ALA A 7 -10.94 3.31 8.02
C ALA A 7 -9.64 3.32 8.85
N THR A 8 -9.10 4.51 9.11
CA THR A 8 -8.22 4.82 10.25
C THR A 8 -8.29 6.33 10.51
N SER A 9 -9.52 6.85 10.65
CA SER A 9 -9.78 8.29 10.74
C SER A 9 -9.94 8.81 12.17
N ILE A 10 -9.99 7.95 13.21
CA ILE A 10 -10.62 8.37 14.48
C ILE A 10 -9.71 8.27 15.71
N HIS A 11 -8.53 7.63 15.66
CA HIS A 11 -7.73 7.47 16.89
C HIS A 11 -6.35 8.16 16.81
N SER A 12 -6.24 9.20 17.64
CA SER A 12 -5.11 10.10 17.92
C SER A 12 -4.79 11.17 16.86
N ARG A 13 -4.96 12.44 17.25
CA ARG A 13 -4.72 13.66 16.48
C ARG A 13 -3.22 13.91 16.24
N GLY A 14 -2.54 13.01 15.56
CA GLY A 14 -1.29 13.30 14.85
C GLY A 14 -1.61 13.82 13.46
N ARG A 15 -1.03 14.96 13.04
CA ARG A 15 -1.11 15.42 11.64
C ARG A 15 -0.24 14.51 10.76
N PHE A 16 -0.74 13.33 10.41
CA PHE A 16 -0.06 12.47 9.45
C PHE A 16 -0.33 12.95 8.03
N ALA A 17 0.72 13.17 7.24
CA ALA A 17 0.61 13.32 5.80
C ALA A 17 0.50 11.92 5.18
N ARG A 18 -0.48 11.72 4.30
CA ARG A 18 -0.66 10.48 3.53
C ARG A 18 -0.28 10.73 2.08
N ILE A 19 0.47 9.82 1.50
CA ILE A 19 0.86 9.85 0.09
C ILE A 19 0.30 8.59 -0.57
N CYS A 20 -0.40 8.75 -1.69
CA CYS A 20 -0.80 7.63 -2.52
C CYS A 20 0.30 7.40 -3.57
N VAL A 21 0.74 6.16 -3.72
CA VAL A 21 1.72 5.76 -4.73
C VAL A 21 1.12 4.67 -5.60
N GLU A 22 1.45 4.69 -6.88
CA GLU A 22 1.12 3.61 -7.79
C GLU A 22 2.18 2.51 -7.65
N ILE A 23 1.73 1.25 -7.58
CA ILE A 23 2.61 0.09 -7.42
C ILE A 23 2.35 -0.86 -8.58
N ASP A 24 3.42 -1.17 -9.30
CA ASP A 24 3.42 -2.17 -10.37
C ASP A 24 3.50 -3.58 -9.75
N LEU A 25 2.35 -4.26 -9.70
CA LEU A 25 2.23 -5.60 -9.13
C LEU A 25 2.86 -6.71 -10.00
N SER A 26 3.26 -6.41 -11.24
CA SER A 26 4.01 -7.36 -12.08
C SER A 26 5.46 -7.54 -11.61
N LYS A 27 5.93 -6.64 -10.73
CA LYS A 27 7.28 -6.65 -10.16
C LYS A 27 7.24 -7.07 -8.70
N LYS A 28 8.40 -7.46 -8.17
CA LYS A 28 8.56 -7.72 -6.74
C LYS A 28 8.31 -6.44 -5.93
N LEU A 29 7.60 -6.59 -4.82
CA LEU A 29 7.37 -5.50 -3.89
C LEU A 29 8.68 -4.97 -3.31
N VAL A 30 8.72 -3.66 -3.08
CA VAL A 30 9.91 -2.96 -2.59
C VAL A 30 9.92 -3.02 -1.06
N PRO A 31 10.90 -3.67 -0.42
CA PRO A 31 10.89 -3.84 1.04
C PRO A 31 11.32 -2.58 1.80
N ARG A 32 12.05 -1.65 1.15
CA ARG A 32 12.61 -0.45 1.77
C ARG A 32 12.71 0.71 0.79
N ILE A 33 12.53 1.94 1.28
CA ILE A 33 12.71 3.16 0.49
C ILE A 33 13.70 4.11 1.16
N SER A 34 14.29 5.00 0.37
CA SER A 34 15.09 6.11 0.88
C SER A 34 14.27 7.40 0.89
N VAL A 35 14.21 8.06 2.04
CA VAL A 35 13.53 9.35 2.23
C VAL A 35 14.49 10.28 2.97
N MET A 36 14.89 11.37 2.32
CA MET A 36 15.79 12.38 2.91
C MET A 36 17.09 11.77 3.49
N GLY A 37 17.66 10.76 2.82
CA GLY A 37 18.88 10.08 3.26
C GLY A 37 18.67 8.96 4.29
N TYR A 38 17.45 8.78 4.80
CA TYR A 38 17.10 7.69 5.70
C TYR A 38 16.51 6.51 4.94
N THR A 39 16.86 5.28 5.33
CA THR A 39 16.22 4.07 4.82
C THR A 39 15.08 3.65 5.74
N LEU A 40 13.87 3.59 5.20
CA LEU A 40 12.66 3.17 5.90
C LEU A 40 12.20 1.82 5.37
N SER A 41 11.83 0.90 6.27
CA SER A 41 11.18 -0.36 5.90
C SER A 41 9.71 -0.13 5.56
N ILE A 42 9.20 -0.84 4.54
CA ILE A 42 7.80 -0.79 4.13
C ILE A 42 7.07 -2.01 4.70
N GLU A 43 5.93 -1.76 5.33
CA GLU A 43 4.96 -2.80 5.67
C GLU A 43 3.79 -2.72 4.70
N TYR A 44 3.45 -3.87 4.11
CA TYR A 44 2.34 -3.99 3.18
C TYR A 44 1.18 -4.69 3.86
N GLU A 45 0.09 -3.94 4.06
CA GLU A 45 -1.15 -4.49 4.59
C GLU A 45 -2.06 -5.00 3.46
N GLY A 46 -2.88 -6.01 3.76
CA GLY A 46 -3.92 -6.46 2.82
C GLY A 46 -3.44 -7.15 1.55
N LEU A 47 -2.17 -7.58 1.45
CA LEU A 47 -1.65 -8.27 0.26
C LEU A 47 -2.47 -9.51 -0.14
N HIS A 48 -3.06 -10.21 0.83
CA HIS A 48 -3.93 -11.36 0.60
C HIS A 48 -5.24 -11.03 -0.14
N LEU A 49 -5.59 -9.74 -0.25
CA LEU A 49 -6.75 -9.24 -0.99
C LEU A 49 -6.40 -8.91 -2.45
N ILE A 50 -5.12 -8.97 -2.82
CA ILE A 50 -4.64 -8.67 -4.17
C ILE A 50 -4.43 -9.99 -4.93
N CYS A 51 -5.11 -10.13 -6.07
CA CYS A 51 -4.77 -11.14 -7.05
C CYS A 51 -3.60 -10.64 -7.90
N PHE A 52 -2.38 -11.12 -7.62
CA PHE A 52 -1.17 -10.70 -8.34
C PHE A 52 -1.17 -11.14 -9.81
N GLU A 53 -1.84 -12.23 -10.13
CA GLU A 53 -1.99 -12.71 -11.50
C GLU A 53 -2.87 -11.78 -12.35
N CYS A 54 -3.99 -11.29 -11.79
CA CYS A 54 -4.92 -10.41 -12.48
C CYS A 54 -4.64 -8.91 -12.27
N GLY A 55 -3.76 -8.54 -11.34
CA GLY A 55 -3.52 -7.15 -10.93
C GLY A 55 -4.74 -6.46 -10.30
N LYS A 56 -5.66 -7.23 -9.67
CA LYS A 56 -6.94 -6.73 -9.17
C LYS A 56 -7.09 -6.94 -7.66
N TYR A 57 -7.54 -5.89 -6.97
CA TYR A 57 -7.91 -5.94 -5.55
C TYR A 57 -9.31 -6.53 -5.36
N GLY A 58 -9.49 -7.35 -4.32
CA GLY A 58 -10.75 -7.98 -3.94
C GLY A 58 -11.17 -9.15 -4.84
N HIS A 59 -10.28 -9.61 -5.71
CA HIS A 59 -10.51 -10.71 -6.64
C HIS A 59 -9.86 -11.99 -6.11
N LYS A 60 -10.59 -13.12 -6.08
CA LYS A 60 -9.98 -14.44 -5.89
C LYS A 60 -9.71 -15.02 -7.26
N SER A 61 -8.49 -15.51 -7.50
CA SER A 61 -8.18 -16.26 -8.72
C SER A 61 -9.19 -17.41 -8.84
N GLY A 62 -9.87 -17.48 -9.99
CA GLY A 62 -10.78 -18.57 -10.34
C GLY A 62 -10.02 -19.77 -10.86
#